data_AF-A0AAU1E5B2-F1
#
_entry.id   AF-A0AAU1E5B2-F1
#
_cell.length_a   1.000
_cell.length_b   1.000
_cell.length_c   1.000
_cell.angle_alpha   90.00
_cell.angle_beta   90.00
_cell.angle_gamma   90.00
#
_symmetry.space_group_name_H-M   'P 1'
#
loop_
_entity.id
_entity.type
_entity.pdbx_description
1 polymer ?
#
loop_
_entity_poly.entity_id
_entity_poly.type
_entity_poly.pdbx_seq_one_letter_code
_entity_poly.pdbx_strand_id
1 'polypeptide(L)'
;MAEEAEALAAGTLDPECACMAGLFPEALLTATDEVLDTFERELPDLDEASDEAVFAVVERVVLALNAVNEVHDGAAFETCEREELCDYIDQSLTERGVDVVALTTRHGLGRYQITNQWRKW
;
A
#
# COMPACT_ATOMS: atom_id res chain seq x y z
N MET A 1 14.04 13.96 1.32
CA MET A 1 13.31 13.29 0.22
C MET A 1 13.56 14.02 -1.10
N ALA A 2 12.72 14.95 -1.56
CA ALA A 2 12.91 15.62 -2.86
C ALA A 2 14.24 16.40 -2.97
N GLU A 3 14.64 17.09 -1.91
CA GLU A 3 15.89 17.87 -1.88
C GLU A 3 17.15 16.99 -1.93
N GLU A 4 17.13 15.79 -1.32
CA GLU A 4 18.27 14.86 -1.35
C GLU A 4 18.37 14.11 -2.67
N ALA A 5 17.24 13.72 -3.26
CA ALA A 5 17.20 13.09 -4.59
C ALA A 5 17.70 14.08 -5.67
N GLU A 6 17.27 15.34 -5.59
CA GLU A 6 17.76 16.41 -6.48
C GLU A 6 19.25 16.69 -6.25
N ALA A 7 19.70 16.74 -4.99
CA ALA A 7 21.10 16.95 -4.66
C ALA A 7 22.02 15.79 -5.11
N LEU A 8 21.54 14.54 -5.07
CA LEU A 8 22.20 13.37 -5.64
C LEU A 8 22.29 13.43 -7.16
N ALA A 9 21.18 13.76 -7.83
CA ALA A 9 21.14 13.91 -9.28
C ALA A 9 22.07 15.04 -9.75
N ALA A 10 22.18 16.10 -8.96
CA ALA A 10 23.11 17.21 -9.18
C ALA A 10 24.57 16.88 -8.79
N GLY A 11 24.85 15.71 -8.19
CA GLY A 11 26.17 15.29 -7.73
C GLY A 11 26.71 16.12 -6.55
N THR A 12 25.82 16.83 -5.85
CA THR A 12 26.15 17.72 -4.73
C THR A 12 26.02 17.05 -3.36
N LEU A 13 25.34 15.90 -3.31
CA LEU A 13 25.25 15.03 -2.14
C LEU A 13 25.90 13.68 -2.46
N ASP A 14 26.74 13.21 -1.54
CA ASP A 14 27.36 11.89 -1.66
C ASP A 14 26.30 10.78 -1.45
N PRO A 15 26.31 9.70 -2.25
CA PRO A 15 25.41 8.57 -2.09
C PRO A 15 25.38 7.98 -0.68
N GLU A 16 26.51 8.01 0.04
CA GLU A 16 26.61 7.49 1.40
C GLU A 16 25.94 8.40 2.44
N CYS A 17 25.64 9.66 2.07
CA CYS A 17 24.96 10.64 2.91
C CYS A 17 23.46 10.77 2.59
N ALA A 18 22.97 10.13 1.54
CA ALA A 18 21.58 10.24 1.07
C ALA A 18 20.68 9.13 1.66
N CYS A 19 20.66 9.01 2.99
CA CYS A 19 19.94 7.94 3.68
C CYS A 19 18.48 7.80 3.24
N MET A 20 17.74 8.91 3.11
CA MET A 20 16.32 8.85 2.74
C MET A 20 16.10 8.50 1.27
N ALA A 21 16.94 8.99 0.36
CA ALA A 21 16.85 8.67 -1.07
C ALA A 21 17.26 7.22 -1.36
N GLY A 22 18.13 6.64 -0.54
CA GLY A 22 18.46 5.21 -0.59
C GLY A 22 17.37 4.30 -0.04
N LEU A 23 16.70 4.72 1.05
CA LEU A 23 15.59 3.97 1.66
C LEU A 23 14.29 4.07 0.87
N PHE A 24 14.02 5.25 0.30
CA PHE A 24 12.82 5.54 -0.49
C PHE A 24 13.21 6.05 -1.87
N PRO A 25 13.73 5.18 -2.75
CA PRO A 25 14.05 5.59 -4.10
C PRO A 25 12.78 6.06 -4.82
N GLU A 26 12.91 7.07 -5.68
CA GLU A 26 11.76 7.67 -6.38
C GLU A 26 10.95 6.66 -7.19
N ALA A 27 11.61 5.63 -7.74
CA ALA A 27 10.96 4.52 -8.42
C ALA A 27 10.03 3.72 -7.49
N LEU A 28 10.43 3.48 -6.23
CA LEU A 28 9.60 2.79 -5.24
C LEU A 28 8.38 3.64 -4.88
N LEU A 29 8.59 4.93 -4.61
CA LEU A 29 7.52 5.86 -4.28
C LEU A 29 6.50 5.94 -5.41
N THR A 30 6.98 6.16 -6.65
CA THR A 30 6.13 6.24 -7.84
C THR A 30 5.34 4.95 -8.05
N ALA A 31 5.98 3.78 -7.93
CA ALA A 31 5.30 2.50 -8.11
C ALA A 31 4.25 2.25 -7.02
N THR A 32 4.52 2.67 -5.77
CA THR A 32 3.57 2.55 -4.66
C THR A 32 2.39 3.50 -4.88
N ASP A 33 2.64 4.75 -5.26
CA ASP A 33 1.61 5.75 -5.56
C ASP A 33 0.69 5.27 -6.69
N GLU A 34 1.23 4.71 -7.78
CA GLU A 34 0.43 4.17 -8.88
C GLU A 34 -0.53 3.04 -8.44
N VAL A 35 -0.08 2.19 -7.50
CA VAL A 35 -0.90 1.13 -6.92
C VAL A 35 -2.01 1.71 -6.05
N LEU A 36 -1.69 2.66 -5.18
CA LEU A 36 -2.68 3.32 -4.30
C LEU A 36 -3.68 4.16 -5.10
N ASP A 37 -3.24 4.92 -6.09
CA ASP A 37 -4.10 5.67 -7.02
C ASP A 37 -5.08 4.75 -7.76
N THR A 38 -4.64 3.55 -8.11
CA THR A 38 -5.50 2.56 -8.76
C THR A 38 -6.56 2.04 -7.80
N PHE A 39 -6.15 1.68 -6.58
CA PHE A 39 -7.08 1.27 -5.53
C PHE A 39 -8.11 2.36 -5.23
N GLU A 40 -7.69 3.61 -5.04
CA GLU A 40 -8.57 4.74 -4.75
C GLU A 40 -9.60 5.01 -5.84
N ARG A 41 -9.23 4.79 -7.11
CA ARG A 41 -10.16 4.92 -8.25
C ARG A 41 -11.22 3.83 -8.28
N GLU A 42 -10.98 2.67 -7.67
CA GLU A 42 -11.97 1.59 -7.57
C GLU A 42 -12.94 1.78 -6.40
N LEU A 43 -12.57 2.59 -5.39
CA LEU A 43 -13.37 2.78 -4.18
C LEU A 43 -14.78 3.40 -4.38
N PRO A 44 -15.00 4.38 -5.29
CA PRO A 44 -16.33 4.97 -5.48
C PRO A 44 -17.39 3.96 -5.94
N ASP A 45 -16.97 2.88 -6.58
CA ASP A 45 -17.86 1.83 -7.09
C ASP A 45 -18.25 0.80 -6.00
N LEU A 46 -17.81 1.02 -4.74
CA LEU A 46 -18.02 0.09 -3.62
C LEU A 46 -19.18 0.45 -2.69
N ASP A 47 -19.78 1.64 -2.81
CA ASP A 47 -21.00 2.00 -2.06
C ASP A 47 -22.12 1.07 -2.57
N GLU A 48 -22.53 0.08 -1.77
CA GLU A 48 -23.43 -1.04 -2.12
C GLU A 48 -22.82 -2.25 -2.84
N ALA A 49 -21.49 -2.35 -2.97
CA ALA A 49 -20.85 -3.53 -3.55
C ALA A 49 -20.99 -4.77 -2.65
N SER A 50 -20.95 -5.96 -3.26
CA SER A 50 -20.98 -7.21 -2.51
C SER A 50 -19.67 -7.42 -1.74
N ASP A 51 -19.72 -8.23 -0.68
CA ASP A 51 -18.55 -8.59 0.11
C ASP A 51 -17.41 -9.12 -0.80
N GLU A 52 -17.74 -9.93 -1.80
CA GLU A 52 -16.78 -10.48 -2.77
C GLU A 52 -16.12 -9.40 -3.62
N ALA A 53 -16.86 -8.36 -4.01
CA ALA A 53 -16.31 -7.24 -4.76
C ALA A 53 -15.33 -6.42 -3.91
N VAL A 54 -15.65 -6.18 -2.64
CA VAL A 54 -14.74 -5.53 -1.69
C VAL A 54 -13.47 -6.35 -1.52
N PHE A 55 -13.59 -7.66 -1.27
CA PHE A 55 -12.42 -8.54 -1.15
C PHE A 55 -11.60 -8.60 -2.44
N ALA A 56 -12.22 -8.57 -3.62
CA ALA A 56 -11.50 -8.55 -4.89
C ALA A 56 -10.66 -7.27 -5.06
N VAL A 57 -11.17 -6.10 -4.62
CA VAL A 57 -10.39 -4.85 -4.61
C VAL A 57 -9.21 -4.96 -3.63
N VAL A 58 -9.45 -5.45 -2.42
CA VAL A 58 -8.41 -5.66 -1.39
C VAL A 58 -7.32 -6.64 -1.89
N GLU A 59 -7.73 -7.74 -2.50
CA GLU A 59 -6.82 -8.70 -3.11
C GLU A 59 -5.94 -8.03 -4.16
N ARG A 60 -6.53 -7.28 -5.08
CA ARG A 60 -5.77 -6.61 -6.16
C ARG A 60 -4.73 -5.65 -5.61
N VAL A 61 -5.09 -4.78 -4.66
CA VAL A 61 -4.13 -3.81 -4.11
C VAL A 61 -3.02 -4.51 -3.32
N VAL A 62 -3.33 -5.52 -2.51
CA VAL A 62 -2.30 -6.24 -1.72
C VAL A 62 -1.36 -7.03 -2.64
N LEU A 63 -1.88 -7.68 -3.68
CA LEU A 63 -1.04 -8.38 -4.66
C LEU A 63 -0.15 -7.42 -5.46
N ALA A 64 -0.65 -6.24 -5.80
CA ALA A 64 0.15 -5.22 -6.47
C ALA A 64 1.26 -4.67 -5.56
N LEU A 65 0.98 -4.43 -4.28
CA LEU A 65 1.99 -4.04 -3.29
C LEU A 65 3.04 -5.14 -3.08
N ASN A 66 2.64 -6.42 -3.03
CA ASN A 66 3.60 -7.53 -3.00
C ASN A 66 4.52 -7.51 -4.23
N ALA A 67 3.98 -7.23 -5.42
CA ALA A 67 4.79 -7.15 -6.65
C ALA A 67 5.77 -5.98 -6.61
N VAL A 68 5.38 -4.82 -6.06
CA VAL A 68 6.31 -3.72 -5.78
C VAL A 68 7.42 -4.20 -4.84
N ASN A 69 7.07 -4.87 -3.74
CA ASN A 69 8.07 -5.40 -2.82
C ASN A 69 9.05 -6.37 -3.51
N GLU A 70 8.56 -7.29 -4.33
CA GLU A 70 9.39 -8.26 -5.06
C GLU A 70 10.33 -7.59 -6.07
N VAL A 71 9.89 -6.55 -6.78
CA VAL A 71 10.74 -5.78 -7.70
C VAL A 71 11.90 -5.09 -6.98
N HIS A 72 11.71 -4.77 -5.70
CA HIS A 72 12.69 -4.15 -4.81
C HIS A 72 13.33 -5.17 -3.86
N ASP A 73 13.58 -6.40 -4.35
CA ASP A 73 14.29 -7.48 -3.64
C ASP A 73 13.66 -7.90 -2.30
N GLY A 74 12.35 -7.66 -2.13
CA GLY A 74 11.62 -7.95 -0.89
C GLY A 74 11.88 -6.95 0.24
N ALA A 75 12.55 -5.83 -0.05
CA ALA A 75 13.00 -4.84 0.92
C ALA A 75 12.33 -3.46 0.73
N ALA A 76 11.23 -3.38 -0.03
CA ALA A 76 10.52 -2.11 -0.25
C ALA A 76 9.87 -1.58 1.04
N PHE A 77 9.30 -2.48 1.84
CA PHE A 77 8.47 -2.10 2.98
C PHE A 77 8.96 -2.78 4.26
N GLU A 78 9.41 -1.97 5.20
CA GLU A 78 9.71 -2.42 6.55
C GLU A 78 8.42 -2.67 7.34
N THR A 79 8.55 -3.25 8.53
CA THR A 79 7.39 -3.72 9.29
C THR A 79 6.38 -2.60 9.59
N CYS A 80 6.85 -1.37 9.82
CA CYS A 80 5.96 -0.24 10.08
C CYS A 80 5.16 0.15 8.83
N GLU A 81 5.83 0.33 7.70
CA GLU A 81 5.25 0.72 6.42
C GLU A 81 4.21 -0.30 5.97
N ARG A 82 4.47 -1.59 6.21
CA ARG A 82 3.52 -2.66 5.91
C ARG A 82 2.24 -2.60 6.74
N GLU A 83 2.33 -2.25 8.02
CA GLU A 83 1.15 -2.02 8.84
C GLU A 83 0.44 -0.71 8.46
N GLU A 84 1.18 0.36 8.15
CA GLU A 84 0.62 1.64 7.67
C GLU A 84 -0.15 1.47 6.36
N LEU A 85 0.38 0.71 5.40
CA LEU A 85 -0.32 0.39 4.15
C LEU A 85 -1.62 -0.37 4.39
N CYS A 86 -1.65 -1.24 5.39
CA CYS A 86 -2.85 -2.00 5.70
C CYS A 86 -3.90 -1.19 6.44
N ASP A 87 -3.46 -0.34 7.37
CA ASP A 87 -4.32 0.63 8.01
C ASP A 87 -4.87 1.62 6.98
N TYR A 88 -4.07 2.02 5.99
CA TYR A 88 -4.51 2.87 4.88
C TYR A 88 -5.63 2.22 4.06
N ILE A 89 -5.46 0.96 3.64
CA ILE A 89 -6.48 0.22 2.87
C ILE A 89 -7.79 0.11 3.67
N ASP A 90 -7.70 -0.26 4.95
CA ASP A 90 -8.86 -0.41 5.82
C ASP A 90 -9.59 0.92 6.08
N GLN A 91 -8.82 1.99 6.36
CA GLN A 91 -9.37 3.31 6.57
C GLN A 91 -10.06 3.83 5.30
N SER A 92 -9.42 3.66 4.14
CA SER A 92 -9.97 4.09 2.85
C SER A 92 -11.30 3.40 2.52
N LEU A 93 -11.43 2.11 2.82
CA LEU A 93 -12.70 1.38 2.69
C LEU A 93 -13.76 1.94 3.64
N THR A 94 -13.39 2.18 4.90
CA THR A 94 -14.29 2.71 5.93
C THR A 94 -14.80 4.11 5.58
N GLU A 95 -13.93 4.99 5.09
CA GLU A 95 -14.28 6.35 4.65
C GLU A 95 -15.24 6.36 3.45
N ARG A 96 -15.30 5.26 2.70
CA ARG A 96 -16.17 5.05 1.55
C ARG A 96 -17.45 4.30 1.90
N GLY A 97 -17.74 4.14 3.19
CA GLY A 97 -18.99 3.57 3.69
C GLY A 97 -18.97 2.05 3.86
N VAL A 98 -17.85 1.38 3.60
CA VAL A 98 -17.73 -0.06 3.86
C VAL A 98 -17.60 -0.29 5.36
N ASP A 99 -18.55 -1.04 5.95
CA ASP A 99 -18.41 -1.51 7.34
C ASP A 99 -17.43 -2.69 7.38
N VAL A 100 -16.13 -2.37 7.45
CA VAL A 100 -15.05 -3.36 7.47
C VAL A 100 -15.15 -4.30 8.67
N VAL A 101 -15.64 -3.82 9.81
CA VAL A 101 -15.84 -4.65 11.02
C VAL A 101 -16.93 -5.69 10.79
N ALA A 102 -18.08 -5.27 10.24
CA ALA A 102 -19.16 -6.20 9.92
C ALA A 102 -18.77 -7.16 8.79
N LEU A 103 -18.05 -6.69 7.77
CA LEU A 103 -17.50 -7.51 6.69
C LEU A 103 -16.58 -8.59 7.25
N THR A 104 -15.51 -8.23 7.95
CA THR A 104 -14.55 -9.19 8.51
C THR A 104 -15.22 -10.18 9.46
N THR A 105 -16.11 -9.72 10.34
CA THR A 105 -16.84 -10.58 11.28
C THR A 105 -17.68 -11.64 10.57
N ARG A 106 -18.40 -11.26 9.51
CA ARG A 106 -19.25 -12.20 8.72
C ARG A 106 -18.42 -13.29 8.02
N HIS A 107 -17.15 -13.00 7.73
CA HIS A 107 -16.20 -13.93 7.10
C HIS A 107 -15.26 -14.62 8.10
N GLY A 108 -15.51 -14.47 9.41
CA GLY A 108 -14.71 -15.13 10.46
C GLY A 108 -13.30 -14.56 10.64
N LEU A 109 -13.08 -13.33 10.17
CA LEU A 109 -11.83 -12.59 10.29
C LEU A 109 -11.89 -11.59 11.45
N GLY A 110 -10.73 -11.30 12.04
CA GLY A 110 -10.57 -10.17 12.96
C GLY A 110 -10.57 -8.82 12.22
N ARG A 111 -10.88 -7.72 12.92
CA ARG A 111 -11.05 -6.39 12.32
C ARG A 111 -9.85 -5.95 11.46
N TYR A 112 -8.63 -6.25 11.90
CA TYR A 112 -7.38 -5.87 11.21
C TYR A 112 -6.91 -6.91 10.17
N GLN A 113 -7.72 -7.93 9.89
CA GLN A 113 -7.28 -9.10 9.11
C GLN A 113 -7.76 -9.09 7.66
N ILE A 114 -8.46 -8.04 7.20
CA ILE A 114 -9.04 -7.99 5.85
C ILE A 114 -8.02 -8.24 4.73
N THR A 115 -6.79 -7.77 4.91
CA THR A 115 -5.68 -7.96 3.95
C THR A 115 -4.90 -9.26 4.16
N ASN A 116 -5.02 -9.93 5.32
CA ASN A 116 -4.07 -10.95 5.78
C ASN A 116 -3.95 -12.15 4.83
N GLN A 117 -5.01 -12.49 4.11
CA GLN A 117 -5.01 -13.63 3.20
C GLN A 117 -3.98 -13.49 2.08
N TRP A 118 -3.69 -12.26 1.65
CA TRP A 118 -2.84 -11.99 0.49
C TRP A 118 -1.50 -11.36 0.85
N ARG A 119 -1.29 -10.97 2.11
CA ARG A 119 0.00 -10.47 2.59
C ARG A 119 1.05 -11.56 2.43
N LYS A 120 1.93 -11.40 1.44
CA LYS A 120 3.11 -12.24 1.26
C LYS A 120 4.36 -11.52 1.70
N TRP A 121 4.37 -10.21 1.45
CA TRP A 121 5.44 -9.25 1.75
C TRP A 121 6.81 -9.88 1.58
#